data_AF-A0A0F5R1X5-F1
#
_entry.id   AF-A0A0F5R1X5-F1
#
_cell.length_a   1.000
_cell.length_b   1.000
_cell.length_c   1.000
_cell.angle_alpha   90.00
_cell.angle_beta   90.00
_cell.angle_gamma   90.00
#
_symmetry.space_group_name_H-M   'P 1'
#
loop_
_entity.id
_entity.type
_entity.pdbx_description
1 polymer ?
#
loop_
_entity_poly.entity_id
_entity_poly.type
_entity_poly.pdbx_seq_one_letter_code
_entity_poly.pdbx_strand_id
1 'polypeptide(L)'
;MRKKIFLGMILAMSFLSAGCNRFVMPSDNEYHSEVDFPYQFRDGFMGLGMTSSETGYYLLHNNLIYYMDKEKMKPVILDNRPDNNCLNKPDSKNCYAFVKNEEQMTSLLQYYHSHLYIAESLFDPKISKFGWYMKLSRMDSDGKNRHEIKTFKLSPKTIAIHRGYIYYATVSVTKDNVEQLEIKRSKLKDPNKEEIIYTGTDGITDLSAMIPFGNQLYWVGLGNKGYAEQRYDFSTGKVTTLWDRGDGGYSSILSISDQRLYFSYFYGDPADPRTLKKYSSDLQGRDIKELPIEHPPVISYFLKDNNYSYIRPNDAYKDHLPKGVPYELAILKDNVKIDSLDLTPLTKFFQLYVGDDRYMFIRYSDDTKAGYYYIDKSQFETKQASFKPLLESKVENESLVD
;
A
#
# COMPACT_ATOMS: atom_id res chain seq x y z
N MET A 1 -41.04 35.15 36.07
CA MET A 1 -39.63 34.89 35.67
C MET A 1 -39.20 33.41 35.75
N ARG A 2 -39.62 32.62 36.75
CA ARG A 2 -39.17 31.21 36.92
C ARG A 2 -39.51 30.22 35.77
N LYS A 3 -40.59 30.45 35.00
CA LYS A 3 -40.97 29.56 33.87
C LYS A 3 -40.12 29.76 32.59
N LYS A 4 -39.47 30.92 32.41
CA LYS A 4 -38.61 31.17 31.22
C LYS A 4 -37.21 30.59 31.37
N ILE A 5 -36.73 30.38 32.60
CA ILE A 5 -35.43 29.76 32.89
C ILE A 5 -35.50 28.23 32.65
N PHE A 6 -36.63 27.61 32.98
CA PHE A 6 -36.83 26.16 32.77
C PHE A 6 -36.89 25.77 31.29
N LEU A 7 -37.47 26.61 30.43
CA LEU A 7 -37.57 26.34 28.99
C LEU A 7 -36.21 26.48 28.28
N GLY A 8 -35.36 27.42 28.71
CA GLY A 8 -34.01 27.58 28.18
C GLY A 8 -33.07 26.43 28.56
N MET A 9 -33.26 25.83 29.74
CA MET A 9 -32.44 24.72 30.22
C MET A 9 -32.80 23.39 29.53
N ILE A 10 -34.07 23.19 29.15
CA ILE A 10 -34.50 22.04 28.34
C ILE A 10 -33.98 22.16 26.90
N LEU A 11 -34.00 23.36 26.31
CA LEU A 11 -33.49 23.58 24.95
C LEU A 11 -31.96 23.39 24.86
N ALA A 12 -31.21 23.76 25.91
CA ALA A 12 -29.77 23.53 26.01
C ALA A 12 -29.41 22.04 26.19
N MET A 13 -30.26 21.24 26.84
CA MET A 13 -30.06 19.78 26.96
C MET A 13 -30.33 19.03 25.66
N SER A 14 -31.23 19.52 24.79
CA SER A 14 -31.45 18.94 23.45
C SER A 14 -30.30 19.17 22.46
N PHE A 15 -29.41 20.13 22.70
CA PHE A 15 -28.16 20.28 21.91
C PHE A 15 -27.01 19.39 22.40
N LEU A 16 -27.07 18.92 23.65
CA LEU A 16 -26.10 17.95 24.21
C LEU A 16 -26.44 16.49 23.84
N SER A 17 -27.63 16.24 23.29
CA SER A 17 -28.06 14.94 22.80
C SER A 17 -27.81 14.70 21.31
N ALA A 18 -27.10 15.58 20.61
CA ALA A 18 -26.43 15.23 19.33
C ALA A 18 -25.17 14.36 19.56
N GLY A 19 -25.24 13.53 20.60
CA GLY A 19 -24.19 12.65 21.07
C GLY A 19 -24.10 11.40 20.20
N CYS A 20 -22.86 11.07 19.82
CA CYS A 20 -22.44 9.77 19.33
C CYS A 20 -23.29 9.22 18.17
N ASN A 21 -23.15 9.80 16.98
CA ASN A 21 -23.24 8.97 15.79
C ASN A 21 -22.17 7.88 15.93
N ARG A 22 -22.57 6.68 16.36
CA ARG A 22 -21.69 5.51 16.33
C ARG A 22 -21.36 5.31 14.86
N PHE A 23 -20.13 5.63 14.48
CA PHE A 23 -19.64 5.33 13.15
C PHE A 23 -19.83 3.83 12.89
N VAL A 24 -20.68 3.50 11.92
CA VAL A 24 -20.95 2.11 11.51
C VAL A 24 -19.95 1.77 10.42
N MET A 25 -19.16 0.73 10.63
CA MET A 25 -18.23 0.26 9.60
C MET A 25 -19.01 -0.21 8.37
N PRO A 26 -18.63 0.23 7.15
CA PRO A 26 -19.22 -0.25 5.92
C PRO A 26 -19.10 -1.78 5.79
N SER A 27 -20.09 -2.39 5.16
CA SER A 27 -20.14 -3.84 4.89
C SER A 27 -20.29 -4.17 3.41
N ASP A 28 -20.35 -3.15 2.56
CA ASP A 28 -20.35 -3.25 1.11
C ASP A 28 -18.94 -3.45 0.55
N ASN A 29 -18.85 -3.65 -0.77
CA ASN A 29 -17.58 -3.76 -1.50
C ASN A 29 -17.10 -2.42 -2.09
N GLU A 30 -17.72 -1.30 -1.72
CA GLU A 30 -17.27 0.01 -2.17
C GLU A 30 -16.03 0.43 -1.39
N TYR A 31 -15.20 1.28 -2.01
CA TYR A 31 -14.02 1.82 -1.36
C TYR A 31 -14.39 3.05 -0.54
N HIS A 32 -14.07 3.03 0.76
CA HIS A 32 -14.30 4.15 1.67
C HIS A 32 -12.97 4.68 2.20
N SER A 33 -12.50 5.81 1.68
CA SER A 33 -11.15 6.35 1.97
C SER A 33 -10.84 6.57 3.45
N GLU A 34 -11.85 6.79 4.29
CA GLU A 34 -11.67 7.01 5.73
C GLU A 34 -11.32 5.74 6.50
N VAL A 35 -11.75 4.58 6.00
CA VAL A 35 -11.72 3.30 6.75
C VAL A 35 -11.13 2.13 5.97
N ASP A 36 -10.94 2.28 4.67
CA ASP A 36 -10.32 1.25 3.85
C ASP A 36 -8.81 1.49 3.75
N PHE A 37 -8.08 0.39 3.61
CA PHE A 37 -6.67 0.41 3.28
C PHE A 37 -6.43 1.20 1.98
N PRO A 38 -5.51 2.18 1.96
CA PRO A 38 -5.28 3.06 0.81
C PRO A 38 -4.49 2.36 -0.30
N TYR A 39 -5.12 1.36 -0.94
CA TYR A 39 -4.49 0.43 -1.87
C TYR A 39 -3.83 1.12 -3.09
N GLN A 40 -4.30 2.30 -3.50
CA GLN A 40 -3.72 3.11 -4.59
C GLN A 40 -2.36 3.75 -4.23
N PHE A 41 -2.04 3.79 -2.93
CA PHE A 41 -0.76 4.24 -2.38
C PHE A 41 0.14 3.07 -1.97
N ARG A 42 -0.24 1.82 -2.29
CA ARG A 42 0.59 0.64 -2.00
C ARG A 42 1.81 0.61 -2.91
N ASP A 43 2.94 0.34 -2.31
CA ASP A 43 4.19 0.03 -2.99
C ASP A 43 4.30 -1.48 -3.23
N GLY A 44 3.69 -1.98 -4.31
CA GLY A 44 3.89 -3.35 -4.80
C GLY A 44 4.00 -4.41 -3.69
N PHE A 45 5.25 -4.85 -3.45
CA PHE A 45 5.65 -5.90 -2.50
C PHE A 45 6.17 -5.41 -1.12
N MET A 46 6.40 -4.11 -0.92
CA MET A 46 7.15 -3.59 0.24
C MET A 46 6.31 -2.82 1.27
N GLY A 47 4.99 -2.80 1.09
CA GLY A 47 4.03 -2.24 2.04
C GLY A 47 3.50 -0.88 1.63
N LEU A 48 3.36 0.03 2.60
CA LEU A 48 2.74 1.35 2.41
C LEU A 48 3.68 2.44 2.92
N GLY A 49 4.55 2.98 2.06
CA GLY A 49 5.47 4.07 2.40
C GLY A 49 4.85 5.47 2.30
N MET A 50 3.62 5.58 1.80
CA MET A 50 2.91 6.84 1.59
C MET A 50 1.40 6.63 1.77
N THR A 51 0.69 7.67 2.21
CA THR A 51 -0.76 7.65 2.41
C THR A 51 -1.34 9.05 2.26
N SER A 52 -2.64 9.15 1.95
CA SER A 52 -3.35 10.42 1.86
C SER A 52 -4.26 10.62 3.07
N SER A 53 -4.41 11.87 3.49
CA SER A 53 -5.48 12.33 4.38
C SER A 53 -6.42 13.28 3.62
N GLU A 54 -7.38 13.84 4.33
CA GLU A 54 -8.32 14.82 3.78
C GLU A 54 -7.58 16.08 3.28
N THR A 55 -6.52 16.50 3.99
CA THR A 55 -5.81 17.77 3.72
C THR A 55 -4.46 17.62 3.04
N GLY A 56 -3.89 16.41 3.03
CA GLY A 56 -2.49 16.23 2.64
C GLY A 56 -2.11 14.80 2.29
N TYR A 57 -0.79 14.62 2.19
CA TYR A 57 -0.14 13.33 2.07
C TYR A 57 0.92 13.19 3.15
N TYR A 58 1.10 11.97 3.61
CA TYR A 58 2.22 11.58 4.45
C TYR A 58 3.11 10.63 3.65
N LEU A 59 4.41 10.86 3.68
CA LEU A 59 5.39 10.04 2.98
C LEU A 59 6.60 9.75 3.87
N LEU A 60 7.11 8.52 3.78
CA LEU A 60 8.31 8.08 4.48
C LEU A 60 9.52 8.25 3.56
N HIS A 61 10.53 8.98 4.03
CA HIS A 61 11.78 9.20 3.29
C HIS A 61 12.95 9.25 4.28
N ASN A 62 13.98 8.43 4.07
CA ASN A 62 15.14 8.29 4.97
C ASN A 62 14.75 8.21 6.45
N ASN A 63 13.84 7.31 6.78
CA ASN A 63 13.35 7.10 8.15
C ASN A 63 12.68 8.32 8.79
N LEU A 64 12.27 9.32 8.00
CA LEU A 64 11.52 10.48 8.46
C LEU A 64 10.17 10.56 7.75
N ILE A 65 9.13 10.88 8.52
CA ILE A 65 7.79 11.18 8.00
C ILE A 65 7.76 12.64 7.58
N TYR A 66 7.34 12.89 6.35
CA TYR A 66 7.02 14.21 5.84
C TYR A 66 5.52 14.34 5.67
N TYR A 67 4.98 15.52 5.97
CA TYR A 67 3.64 15.93 5.60
C TYR A 67 3.71 16.89 4.41
N MET A 68 2.77 16.76 3.50
CA MET A 68 2.62 17.64 2.35
C MET A 68 1.15 18.04 2.19
N ASP A 69 0.89 19.33 2.26
CA ASP A 69 -0.41 19.92 1.96
C ASP A 69 -0.76 19.76 0.47
N LYS A 70 -1.99 19.34 0.18
CA LYS A 70 -2.47 19.03 -1.20
C LYS A 70 -2.42 20.23 -2.16
N GLU A 71 -2.58 21.45 -1.64
CA GLU A 71 -2.59 22.65 -2.49
C GLU A 71 -1.19 23.21 -2.67
N LYS A 72 -0.35 23.16 -1.63
CA LYS A 72 1.00 23.73 -1.67
C LYS A 72 2.03 22.80 -2.30
N MET A 73 1.81 21.48 -2.25
CA MET A 73 2.71 20.45 -2.79
C MET A 73 4.17 20.62 -2.34
N LYS A 74 4.36 21.04 -1.08
CA LYS A 74 5.68 21.29 -0.47
C LYS A 74 5.82 20.43 0.79
N PRO A 75 6.61 19.34 0.74
CA PRO A 75 6.85 18.50 1.90
C PRO A 75 7.54 19.26 3.02
N VAL A 76 7.13 19.00 4.26
CA VAL A 76 7.77 19.46 5.49
C VAL A 76 7.91 18.25 6.42
N ILE A 77 9.00 18.21 7.19
CA ILE A 77 9.18 17.14 8.19
C ILE A 77 8.03 17.23 9.20
N LEU A 78 7.45 16.09 9.56
CA LEU A 78 6.37 15.99 10.54
C LEU A 78 6.92 16.13 11.97
N ASP A 79 7.53 17.27 12.25
CA ASP A 79 8.05 17.63 13.56
C ASP A 79 7.82 19.13 13.79
N ASN A 80 7.00 19.43 14.78
CA ASN A 80 6.62 20.79 15.15
C ASN A 80 7.28 21.25 16.46
N ARG A 81 8.30 20.53 16.94
CA ARG A 81 9.03 20.94 18.14
C ARG A 81 9.88 22.19 17.84
N PRO A 82 9.95 23.14 18.80
CA PRO A 82 10.65 24.40 18.58
C PRO A 82 12.17 24.25 18.50
N ASP A 83 12.73 23.14 19.00
CA ASP A 83 14.17 22.89 19.03
C ASP A 83 14.75 22.45 17.66
N ASN A 84 13.90 22.05 16.71
CA ASN A 84 14.27 21.64 15.33
C ASN A 84 15.39 20.58 15.24
N ASN A 85 15.57 19.78 16.29
CA ASN A 85 16.71 18.85 16.40
C ASN A 85 16.61 17.61 15.49
N CYS A 86 15.48 17.40 14.81
CA CYS A 86 15.26 16.20 14.00
C CYS A 86 16.29 16.02 12.85
N LEU A 87 16.85 17.10 12.33
CA LEU A 87 17.80 17.03 11.22
C LEU A 87 19.23 16.60 11.64
N ASN A 88 19.52 16.55 12.94
CA ASN A 88 20.84 16.19 13.46
C ASN A 88 20.75 14.90 14.30
N LYS A 89 21.04 13.76 13.68
CA LYS A 89 20.94 12.42 14.28
C LYS A 89 19.55 12.16 14.89
N PRO A 90 18.50 12.05 14.04
CA PRO A 90 17.16 11.79 14.51
C PRO A 90 17.08 10.45 15.24
N ASP A 91 16.35 10.46 16.35
CA ASP A 91 15.91 9.29 17.10
C ASP A 91 14.47 9.52 17.60
N SER A 92 13.88 8.48 18.20
CA SER A 92 12.50 8.53 18.66
C SER A 92 12.26 9.48 19.87
N LYS A 93 13.33 9.95 20.53
CA LYS A 93 13.25 10.88 21.68
C LYS A 93 13.38 12.33 21.24
N ASN A 94 14.17 12.57 20.21
CA ASN A 94 14.51 13.91 19.71
C ASN A 94 13.91 14.22 18.33
N CYS A 95 12.96 13.41 17.82
CA CYS A 95 12.22 13.70 16.59
C CYS A 95 10.86 12.97 16.52
N TYR A 96 9.78 13.72 16.31
CA TYR A 96 8.44 13.14 16.13
C TYR A 96 8.25 12.43 14.78
N ALA A 97 8.99 12.85 13.76
CA ALA A 97 8.93 12.27 12.42
C ALA A 97 9.76 10.99 12.27
N PHE A 98 10.69 10.68 13.19
CA PHE A 98 11.61 9.57 13.02
C PHE A 98 10.89 8.22 13.12
N VAL A 99 11.16 7.30 12.20
CA VAL A 99 10.63 5.94 12.16
C VAL A 99 11.82 5.00 12.16
N LYS A 100 11.96 4.24 13.23
CA LYS A 100 13.09 3.32 13.35
C LYS A 100 12.93 2.16 12.37
N ASN A 101 13.93 1.96 11.51
CA ASN A 101 13.93 0.91 10.50
C ASN A 101 15.34 0.32 10.38
N GLU A 102 15.70 -0.56 11.31
CA GLU A 102 17.05 -1.16 11.40
C GLU A 102 17.28 -2.29 10.38
N GLU A 103 16.23 -2.81 9.74
CA GLU A 103 16.29 -3.77 8.63
C GLU A 103 15.17 -3.42 7.65
N GLN A 104 15.44 -3.46 6.33
CA GLN A 104 14.40 -3.23 5.32
C GLN A 104 13.35 -4.36 5.34
N MET A 105 12.38 -4.22 6.24
CA MET A 105 11.22 -5.11 6.37
C MET A 105 9.95 -4.42 5.83
N THR A 106 8.81 -5.12 5.94
CA THR A 106 7.47 -4.59 5.66
C THR A 106 7.29 -3.19 6.26
N SER A 107 7.00 -2.21 5.41
CA SER A 107 6.73 -0.84 5.85
C SER A 107 5.24 -0.57 5.95
N LEU A 108 4.84 0.24 6.94
CA LEU A 108 3.49 0.79 7.05
C LEU A 108 3.60 2.23 7.52
N LEU A 109 3.05 3.15 6.74
CA LEU A 109 2.70 4.51 7.08
C LEU A 109 1.28 4.72 6.56
N GLN A 110 0.29 4.52 7.43
CA GLN A 110 -1.12 4.58 7.07
C GLN A 110 -1.85 5.65 7.88
N TYR A 111 -2.60 6.50 7.19
CA TYR A 111 -3.55 7.41 7.82
C TYR A 111 -4.90 6.69 7.97
N TYR A 112 -5.45 6.70 9.19
CA TYR A 112 -6.71 6.02 9.50
C TYR A 112 -7.40 6.73 10.68
N HIS A 113 -8.64 7.19 10.49
CA HIS A 113 -9.42 7.93 11.51
C HIS A 113 -8.61 9.05 12.20
N SER A 114 -8.02 9.95 11.43
CA SER A 114 -7.24 11.10 11.94
C SER A 114 -5.97 10.77 12.73
N HIS A 115 -5.50 9.53 12.65
CA HIS A 115 -4.24 9.10 13.24
C HIS A 115 -3.32 8.50 12.18
N LEU A 116 -2.02 8.57 12.43
CA LEU A 116 -1.04 7.81 11.68
C LEU A 116 -0.70 6.52 12.41
N TYR A 117 -0.56 5.45 11.64
CA TYR A 117 -0.10 4.16 12.08
C TYR A 117 1.20 3.84 11.37
N ILE A 118 2.22 3.52 12.15
CA ILE A 118 3.57 3.28 11.66
C ILE A 118 4.09 1.92 12.11
N ALA A 119 4.73 1.21 11.19
CA ALA A 119 5.50 0.02 11.50
C ALA A 119 6.99 0.36 11.64
N GLU A 120 7.59 -0.05 12.75
CA GLU A 120 9.00 0.14 13.06
C GLU A 120 9.68 -1.22 13.17
N SER A 121 10.83 -1.38 12.52
CA SER A 121 11.67 -2.59 12.61
C SER A 121 12.80 -2.35 13.62
N LEU A 122 12.94 -3.28 14.58
CA LEU A 122 13.87 -3.18 15.69
C LEU A 122 14.58 -4.51 15.94
N PHE A 123 15.81 -4.42 16.47
CA PHE A 123 16.59 -5.56 16.95
C PHE A 123 16.61 -5.62 18.49
N ASP A 124 16.08 -6.71 19.06
CA ASP A 124 16.28 -7.11 20.45
C ASP A 124 16.18 -8.65 20.60
N PRO A 125 17.29 -9.37 20.84
CA PRO A 125 17.30 -10.83 21.00
C PRO A 125 16.56 -11.32 22.24
N LYS A 126 16.18 -10.44 23.18
CA LYS A 126 15.33 -10.80 24.33
C LYS A 126 13.85 -10.89 23.94
N ILE A 127 13.45 -10.21 22.86
CA ILE A 127 12.05 -10.17 22.39
C ILE A 127 11.82 -11.23 21.31
N SER A 128 12.75 -11.35 20.36
CA SER A 128 12.68 -12.29 19.24
C SER A 128 13.88 -13.23 19.24
N LYS A 129 13.63 -14.52 18.97
CA LYS A 129 14.70 -15.52 18.84
C LYS A 129 15.71 -15.17 17.75
N PHE A 130 15.26 -14.49 16.69
CA PHE A 130 16.10 -14.05 15.57
C PHE A 130 16.61 -12.62 15.75
N GLY A 131 16.39 -12.00 16.92
CA GLY A 131 16.73 -10.61 17.19
C GLY A 131 15.73 -9.61 16.62
N TRP A 132 15.27 -9.81 15.39
CA TRP A 132 14.36 -8.89 14.71
C TRP A 132 12.91 -9.03 15.13
N TYR A 133 12.26 -7.89 15.37
CA TYR A 133 10.83 -7.80 15.67
C TYR A 133 10.26 -6.47 15.16
N MET A 134 8.93 -6.39 15.10
CA MET A 134 8.25 -5.19 14.60
C MET A 134 7.31 -4.60 15.66
N LYS A 135 7.25 -3.28 15.72
CA LYS A 135 6.24 -2.55 16.50
C LYS A 135 5.30 -1.82 15.57
N LEU A 136 4.01 -1.91 15.85
CA LEU A 136 3.01 -1.02 15.29
C LEU A 136 2.69 0.04 16.33
N SER A 137 2.85 1.30 15.96
CA SER A 137 2.60 2.46 16.81
C SER A 137 1.49 3.32 16.21
N ARG A 138 0.69 3.97 17.06
CA ARG A 138 -0.27 5.01 16.68
C ARG A 138 0.25 6.36 17.14
N MET A 139 0.06 7.39 16.33
CA MET A 139 0.37 8.78 16.67
C MET A 139 -0.69 9.72 16.09
N ASP A 140 -0.75 10.94 16.61
CA ASP A 140 -1.59 11.99 16.07
C ASP A 140 -1.07 12.41 14.69
N SER A 141 -1.97 12.97 13.88
CA SER A 141 -1.68 13.41 12.51
C SER A 141 -0.63 14.52 12.42
N ASP A 142 -0.29 15.18 13.54
CA ASP A 142 0.72 16.23 13.65
C ASP A 142 2.10 15.74 14.12
N GLY A 143 2.26 14.44 14.37
CA GLY A 143 3.52 13.91 14.90
C GLY A 143 3.48 13.47 16.37
N LYS A 144 2.52 13.96 17.15
CA LYS A 144 2.56 13.83 18.62
C LYS A 144 1.92 12.54 19.14
N ASN A 145 2.05 12.34 20.45
CA ASN A 145 1.34 11.31 21.22
C ASN A 145 1.54 9.88 20.69
N ARG A 146 2.73 9.62 20.13
CA ARG A 146 3.11 8.28 19.65
C ARG A 146 3.11 7.29 20.81
N HIS A 147 2.41 6.18 20.62
CA HIS A 147 2.44 5.04 21.54
C HIS A 147 2.30 3.73 20.79
N GLU A 148 2.90 2.68 21.35
CA GLU A 148 2.83 1.33 20.83
C GLU A 148 1.40 0.78 20.94
N ILE A 149 0.90 0.15 19.88
CA ILE A 149 -0.38 -0.56 19.88
C ILE A 149 -0.22 -2.07 19.78
N LYS A 150 0.85 -2.56 19.14
CA LYS A 150 1.14 -3.99 19.03
C LYS A 150 2.62 -4.25 18.81
N THR A 151 3.15 -5.27 19.46
CA THR A 151 4.48 -5.84 19.17
C THR A 151 4.32 -7.19 18.48
N PHE A 152 4.96 -7.35 17.32
CA PHE A 152 5.06 -8.61 16.59
C PHE A 152 6.42 -9.23 16.86
N LYS A 153 6.44 -10.35 17.59
CA LYS A 153 7.69 -11.09 17.89
C LYS A 153 8.33 -11.71 16.64
N LEU A 154 7.51 -12.02 15.65
CA LEU A 154 7.93 -12.39 14.30
C LEU A 154 7.44 -11.28 13.39
N SER A 155 8.36 -10.62 12.69
CA SER A 155 8.01 -9.53 11.78
C SER A 155 7.05 -10.02 10.70
N PRO A 156 5.88 -9.38 10.54
CA PRO A 156 4.95 -9.75 9.50
C PRO A 156 5.53 -9.55 8.10
N LYS A 157 5.17 -10.44 7.18
CA LYS A 157 5.46 -10.31 5.74
C LYS A 157 4.66 -9.19 5.09
N THR A 158 3.46 -8.95 5.59
CA THR A 158 2.59 -7.84 5.19
C THR A 158 1.76 -7.38 6.39
N ILE A 159 1.35 -6.12 6.37
CA ILE A 159 0.44 -5.54 7.36
C ILE A 159 -0.48 -4.52 6.69
N ALA A 160 -1.74 -4.47 7.11
CA ALA A 160 -2.70 -3.49 6.65
C ALA A 160 -3.73 -3.20 7.75
N ILE A 161 -4.18 -1.95 7.84
CA ILE A 161 -5.34 -1.57 8.66
C ILE A 161 -6.52 -1.35 7.73
N HIS A 162 -7.63 -2.02 8.00
CA HIS A 162 -8.82 -1.95 7.16
C HIS A 162 -10.08 -2.21 7.99
N ARG A 163 -11.05 -1.29 7.93
CA ARG A 163 -12.36 -1.33 8.59
C ARG A 163 -12.31 -1.74 10.07
N GLY A 164 -11.38 -1.15 10.82
CA GLY A 164 -11.21 -1.36 12.26
C GLY A 164 -10.47 -2.64 12.65
N TYR A 165 -9.83 -3.32 11.70
CA TYR A 165 -8.98 -4.49 11.94
C TYR A 165 -7.57 -4.25 11.45
N ILE A 166 -6.61 -4.91 12.12
CA ILE A 166 -5.25 -5.11 11.64
C ILE A 166 -5.23 -6.48 10.97
N TYR A 167 -4.83 -6.54 9.71
CA TYR A 167 -4.57 -7.77 8.96
C TYR A 167 -3.07 -7.90 8.75
N TYR A 168 -2.52 -9.10 8.93
CA TYR A 168 -1.11 -9.34 8.71
C TYR A 168 -0.83 -10.82 8.47
N ALA A 169 0.31 -11.10 7.84
CA ALA A 169 0.74 -12.46 7.55
C ALA A 169 2.07 -12.77 8.21
N THR A 170 2.18 -14.00 8.73
CA THR A 170 3.41 -14.53 9.33
C THR A 170 3.73 -15.87 8.73
N VAL A 171 5.02 -16.12 8.46
CA VAL A 171 5.52 -17.46 8.16
C VAL A 171 6.17 -17.98 9.43
N SER A 172 5.71 -19.15 9.89
CA SER A 172 6.29 -19.84 11.03
C SER A 172 6.86 -21.18 10.58
N VAL A 173 7.80 -21.73 11.35
CA VAL A 173 8.35 -23.06 11.08
C VAL A 173 7.74 -24.03 12.07
N THR A 174 7.05 -25.06 11.55
CA THR A 174 6.47 -26.14 12.36
C THR A 174 7.58 -27.01 12.98
N LYS A 175 7.21 -27.91 13.90
CA LYS A 175 8.18 -28.83 14.54
C LYS A 175 8.93 -29.72 13.53
N ASP A 176 8.32 -29.98 12.38
CA ASP A 176 8.87 -30.83 11.32
C ASP A 176 9.70 -30.01 10.30
N ASN A 177 10.10 -28.79 10.66
CA ASN A 177 10.82 -27.85 9.79
C ASN A 177 10.07 -27.47 8.49
N VAL A 178 8.74 -27.60 8.49
CA VAL A 178 7.90 -27.15 7.38
C VAL A 178 7.46 -25.72 7.65
N GLU A 179 7.73 -24.83 6.69
CA GLU A 179 7.21 -23.46 6.70
C GLU A 179 5.67 -23.48 6.57
N GLN A 180 5.02 -22.66 7.40
CA GLN A 180 3.58 -22.53 7.43
C GLN A 180 3.20 -21.06 7.42
N LEU A 181 2.52 -20.66 6.36
CA LEU A 181 1.88 -19.36 6.25
C LEU A 181 0.63 -19.31 7.15
N GLU A 182 0.51 -18.26 7.94
CA GLU A 182 -0.74 -17.89 8.61
C GLU A 182 -1.10 -16.44 8.27
N ILE A 183 -2.36 -16.21 7.90
CA ILE A 183 -2.94 -14.87 7.81
C ILE A 183 -3.83 -14.68 9.02
N LYS A 184 -3.58 -13.58 9.73
CA LYS A 184 -4.23 -13.26 11.00
C LYS A 184 -4.92 -11.91 10.89
N ARG A 185 -5.94 -11.75 11.73
CA ARG A 185 -6.54 -10.44 12.00
C ARG A 185 -6.71 -10.22 13.49
N SER A 186 -6.71 -8.96 13.91
CA SER A 186 -7.15 -8.56 15.24
C SER A 186 -7.91 -7.24 15.15
N LYS A 187 -8.80 -6.99 16.11
CA LYS A 187 -9.50 -5.69 16.17
C LYS A 187 -8.49 -4.62 16.53
N LEU A 188 -8.54 -3.47 15.86
CA LEU A 188 -7.63 -2.36 16.15
C LEU A 188 -7.72 -1.87 17.61
N LYS A 189 -8.92 -1.96 18.21
CA LYS A 189 -9.18 -1.64 19.62
C LYS A 189 -8.72 -2.70 20.63
N ASP A 190 -8.44 -3.91 20.16
CA ASP A 190 -7.99 -5.05 20.97
C ASP A 190 -6.95 -5.86 20.18
N PRO A 191 -5.80 -5.23 19.87
CA PRO A 191 -4.88 -5.71 18.85
C PRO A 191 -4.17 -7.02 19.23
N ASN A 192 -4.20 -7.40 20.51
CA ASN A 192 -3.58 -8.61 21.04
C ASN A 192 -4.49 -9.84 20.96
N LYS A 193 -5.78 -9.68 20.69
CA LYS A 193 -6.70 -10.79 20.45
C LYS A 193 -6.71 -11.15 18.97
N GLU A 194 -5.93 -12.15 18.61
CA GLU A 194 -5.70 -12.59 17.23
C GLU A 194 -6.68 -13.69 16.83
N GLU A 195 -7.12 -13.65 15.58
CA GLU A 195 -7.90 -14.68 14.89
C GLU A 195 -7.12 -15.11 13.64
N ILE A 196 -6.87 -16.41 13.48
CA ILE A 196 -6.32 -16.96 12.23
C ILE A 196 -7.47 -17.06 11.23
N ILE A 197 -7.34 -16.39 10.09
CA ILE A 197 -8.34 -16.42 9.00
C ILE A 197 -7.92 -17.31 7.84
N TYR A 198 -6.64 -17.66 7.76
CA TYR A 198 -6.12 -18.63 6.81
C TYR A 198 -4.84 -19.27 7.34
N THR A 199 -4.71 -20.56 7.08
CA THR A 199 -3.48 -21.33 7.26
C THR A 199 -3.14 -21.93 5.90
N GLY A 200 -1.89 -21.81 5.47
CA GLY A 200 -1.41 -22.32 4.19
C GLY A 200 -1.79 -23.78 3.96
N THR A 201 -2.56 -24.03 2.89
CA THR A 201 -2.85 -25.37 2.38
C THR A 201 -2.23 -25.56 0.98
N ASP A 202 -2.26 -26.78 0.47
CA ASP A 202 -1.86 -27.09 -0.92
C ASP A 202 -0.42 -26.68 -1.28
N GLY A 203 0.46 -26.68 -0.28
CA GLY A 203 1.86 -26.32 -0.43
C GLY A 203 2.11 -24.81 -0.50
N ILE A 204 1.12 -23.96 -0.20
CA ILE A 204 1.33 -22.51 -0.02
C ILE A 204 2.00 -22.26 1.33
N THR A 205 3.26 -21.82 1.31
CA THR A 205 4.08 -21.63 2.52
C THR A 205 4.50 -20.17 2.76
N ASP A 206 4.41 -19.32 1.75
CA ASP A 206 4.70 -17.88 1.85
C ASP A 206 3.70 -17.07 1.02
N LEU A 207 3.83 -15.75 1.02
CA LEU A 207 3.03 -14.84 0.20
C LEU A 207 3.85 -13.63 -0.26
N SER A 208 3.47 -13.03 -1.39
CA SER A 208 4.18 -11.83 -1.91
C SER A 208 3.44 -10.52 -1.68
N ALA A 209 2.10 -10.52 -1.63
CA ALA A 209 1.32 -9.30 -1.37
C ALA A 209 -0.03 -9.62 -0.72
N MET A 210 -0.58 -8.65 0.02
CA MET A 210 -1.90 -8.71 0.62
C MET A 210 -2.61 -7.36 0.44
N ILE A 211 -3.88 -7.38 0.03
CA ILE A 211 -4.65 -6.20 -0.38
C ILE A 211 -6.07 -6.31 0.18
N PRO A 212 -6.38 -5.63 1.30
CA PRO A 212 -7.76 -5.43 1.71
C PRO A 212 -8.46 -4.43 0.78
N PHE A 213 -9.66 -4.75 0.32
CA PHE A 213 -10.49 -3.83 -0.49
C PHE A 213 -11.97 -4.16 -0.29
N GLY A 214 -12.79 -3.16 0.02
CA GLY A 214 -14.21 -3.38 0.22
C GLY A 214 -14.47 -4.39 1.34
N ASN A 215 -15.33 -5.37 1.10
CA ASN A 215 -15.59 -6.46 2.04
C ASN A 215 -14.73 -7.72 1.77
N GLN A 216 -13.55 -7.54 1.17
CA GLN A 216 -12.68 -8.62 0.69
C GLN A 216 -11.22 -8.41 1.09
N LEU A 217 -10.48 -9.52 1.18
CA LEU A 217 -9.03 -9.55 1.31
C LEU A 217 -8.43 -10.41 0.19
N TYR A 218 -7.50 -9.87 -0.57
CA TYR A 218 -6.79 -10.59 -1.62
C TYR A 218 -5.34 -10.82 -1.21
N TRP A 219 -4.73 -11.94 -1.60
CA TRP A 219 -3.30 -12.16 -1.46
C TRP A 219 -2.77 -13.14 -2.51
N VAL A 220 -1.47 -13.02 -2.77
CA VAL A 220 -0.75 -13.93 -3.67
C VAL A 220 -0.01 -14.96 -2.83
N GLY A 221 -0.54 -16.18 -2.76
CA GLY A 221 0.14 -17.30 -2.12
C GLY A 221 1.29 -17.84 -2.98
N LEU A 222 2.40 -18.19 -2.34
CA LEU A 222 3.57 -18.82 -2.94
C LEU A 222 3.63 -20.27 -2.49
N GLY A 223 3.60 -21.19 -3.45
CA GLY A 223 3.71 -22.61 -3.15
C GLY A 223 4.35 -23.44 -4.26
N ASN A 224 4.30 -24.76 -4.11
CA ASN A 224 4.94 -25.71 -5.03
C ASN A 224 4.44 -25.62 -6.48
N LYS A 225 3.23 -25.11 -6.67
CA LYS A 225 2.61 -24.88 -7.98
C LYS A 225 2.76 -23.43 -8.46
N GLY A 226 3.70 -22.67 -7.91
CA GLY A 226 3.94 -21.26 -8.22
C GLY A 226 3.00 -20.31 -7.47
N TYR A 227 2.56 -19.24 -8.14
CA TYR A 227 1.70 -18.21 -7.58
C TYR A 227 0.22 -18.64 -7.62
N ALA A 228 -0.49 -18.45 -6.50
CA ALA A 228 -1.92 -18.68 -6.40
C ALA A 228 -2.62 -17.45 -5.80
N GLU A 229 -3.45 -16.79 -6.59
CA GLU A 229 -4.26 -15.66 -6.13
C GLU A 229 -5.42 -16.16 -5.27
N GLN A 230 -5.51 -15.67 -4.04
CA GLN A 230 -6.52 -16.07 -3.08
C GLN A 230 -7.37 -14.88 -2.68
N ARG A 231 -8.65 -15.15 -2.39
CA ARG A 231 -9.61 -14.18 -1.88
C ARG A 231 -10.22 -14.72 -0.60
N TYR A 232 -10.32 -13.88 0.42
CA TYR A 232 -11.11 -14.11 1.63
C TYR A 232 -12.27 -13.11 1.68
N ASP A 233 -13.48 -13.63 1.77
CA ASP A 233 -14.69 -12.82 1.91
C ASP A 233 -15.01 -12.59 3.39
N PHE A 234 -15.04 -11.32 3.82
CA PHE A 234 -15.23 -10.99 5.23
C PHE A 234 -16.62 -11.34 5.78
N SER A 235 -17.65 -11.41 4.92
CA SER A 235 -19.01 -11.74 5.34
C SER A 235 -19.21 -13.24 5.55
N THR A 236 -18.58 -14.07 4.71
CA THR A 236 -18.76 -15.52 4.74
C THR A 236 -17.62 -16.25 5.45
N GLY A 237 -16.47 -15.61 5.62
CA GLY A 237 -15.26 -16.23 6.16
C GLY A 237 -14.65 -17.29 5.24
N LYS A 238 -15.00 -17.29 3.95
CA LYS A 238 -14.53 -18.29 2.99
C LYS A 238 -13.33 -17.80 2.21
N VAL A 239 -12.35 -18.70 2.06
CA VAL A 239 -11.21 -18.54 1.15
C VAL A 239 -11.51 -19.21 -0.18
N THR A 240 -11.23 -18.54 -1.29
CA THR A 240 -11.36 -19.07 -2.64
C THR A 240 -10.15 -18.68 -3.49
N THR A 241 -9.63 -19.63 -4.27
CA THR A 241 -8.63 -19.34 -5.29
C THR A 241 -9.27 -18.63 -6.49
N LEU A 242 -8.63 -17.57 -6.97
CA LEU A 242 -9.04 -16.81 -8.13
C LEU A 242 -8.37 -17.35 -9.39
N TRP A 243 -9.15 -17.43 -10.46
CA TRP A 243 -8.67 -17.59 -11.85
C TRP A 243 -7.76 -18.79 -12.16
N ASP A 244 -7.82 -19.87 -11.39
CA ASP A 244 -7.14 -21.12 -11.79
C ASP A 244 -7.78 -21.66 -13.08
N ARG A 245 -7.01 -21.62 -14.16
CA ARG A 245 -7.41 -22.11 -15.48
C ARG A 245 -7.01 -23.55 -15.73
N GLY A 246 -6.18 -24.15 -14.87
CA GLY A 246 -5.59 -25.46 -15.09
C GLY A 246 -4.67 -25.55 -16.33
N ASP A 247 -4.33 -24.42 -16.96
CA ASP A 247 -3.52 -24.34 -18.19
C ASP A 247 -2.04 -24.02 -17.91
N GLY A 248 -1.64 -24.02 -16.63
CA GLY A 248 -0.29 -23.74 -16.16
C GLY A 248 0.08 -22.25 -16.09
N GLY A 249 -0.83 -21.33 -16.37
CA GLY A 249 -0.60 -19.89 -16.21
C GLY A 249 -0.64 -19.43 -14.76
N TYR A 250 0.35 -18.66 -14.33
CA TYR A 250 0.37 -18.01 -13.03
C TYR A 250 -0.35 -16.66 -13.09
N SER A 251 -1.46 -16.52 -12.38
CA SER A 251 -2.19 -15.25 -12.33
C SER A 251 -1.52 -14.23 -11.42
N SER A 252 -1.61 -12.95 -11.76
CA SER A 252 -1.20 -11.86 -10.87
C SER A 252 -2.21 -10.73 -10.89
N ILE A 253 -2.68 -10.28 -9.71
CA ILE A 253 -3.47 -9.06 -9.57
C ILE A 253 -2.57 -7.86 -9.89
N LEU A 254 -2.93 -7.14 -10.94
CA LEU A 254 -2.25 -5.92 -11.38
C LEU A 254 -2.86 -4.69 -10.71
N SER A 255 -4.19 -4.63 -10.62
CA SER A 255 -4.88 -3.47 -10.05
C SER A 255 -6.31 -3.79 -9.61
N ILE A 256 -6.91 -2.89 -8.82
CA ILE A 256 -8.32 -2.90 -8.44
C ILE A 256 -8.87 -1.51 -8.76
N SER A 257 -9.97 -1.42 -9.51
CA SER A 257 -10.63 -0.15 -9.82
C SER A 257 -12.04 -0.44 -10.30
N ASP A 258 -12.99 0.48 -10.06
CA ASP A 258 -14.37 0.37 -10.55
C ASP A 258 -15.04 -0.99 -10.21
N GLN A 259 -14.86 -1.46 -8.97
CA GLN A 259 -15.35 -2.77 -8.50
C GLN A 259 -14.91 -3.96 -9.37
N ARG A 260 -13.76 -3.84 -10.03
CA ARG A 260 -13.17 -4.90 -10.85
C ARG A 260 -11.72 -5.16 -10.45
N LEU A 261 -11.34 -6.42 -10.60
CA LEU A 261 -9.97 -6.88 -10.50
C LEU A 261 -9.35 -6.90 -11.89
N TYR A 262 -8.18 -6.30 -12.04
CA TYR A 262 -7.40 -6.30 -13.27
C TYR A 262 -6.19 -7.19 -13.07
N PHE A 263 -5.96 -8.13 -13.99
CA PHE A 263 -4.97 -9.18 -13.81
C PHE A 263 -4.37 -9.65 -15.15
N SER A 264 -3.28 -10.39 -15.08
CA SER A 264 -2.68 -11.10 -16.22
C SER A 264 -2.29 -12.53 -15.82
N TYR A 265 -1.90 -13.33 -16.82
CA TYR A 265 -1.31 -14.64 -16.63
C TYR A 265 0.14 -14.63 -17.12
N PHE A 266 1.04 -15.30 -16.41
CA PHE A 266 2.41 -15.57 -16.83
C PHE A 266 2.58 -17.06 -17.09
N TYR A 267 3.09 -17.42 -18.27
CA TYR A 267 3.21 -18.82 -18.71
C TYR A 267 4.66 -19.36 -18.65
N GLY A 268 5.53 -18.73 -17.86
CA GLY A 268 6.94 -19.12 -17.74
C GLY A 268 7.85 -18.53 -18.83
N ASP A 269 7.31 -18.21 -20.00
CA ASP A 269 8.03 -17.56 -21.09
C ASP A 269 7.55 -16.10 -21.28
N PRO A 270 8.44 -15.11 -21.11
CA PRO A 270 8.14 -13.70 -21.41
C PRO A 270 7.81 -13.39 -22.86
N ALA A 271 8.24 -14.24 -23.80
CA ALA A 271 7.94 -14.09 -25.22
C ALA A 271 6.58 -14.70 -25.61
N ASP A 272 5.92 -15.43 -24.71
CA ASP A 272 4.60 -15.99 -24.99
C ASP A 272 3.56 -14.87 -25.18
N PRO A 273 2.90 -14.74 -26.35
CA PRO A 273 1.93 -13.70 -26.60
C PRO A 273 0.75 -13.69 -25.60
N ARG A 274 0.43 -14.83 -24.99
CA ARG A 274 -0.61 -14.94 -23.96
C ARG A 274 -0.23 -14.17 -22.69
N THR A 275 1.06 -14.07 -22.38
CA THR A 275 1.59 -13.32 -21.24
C THR A 275 1.36 -11.81 -21.39
N LEU A 276 1.22 -11.33 -22.63
CA LEU A 276 1.01 -9.91 -22.92
C LEU A 276 -0.44 -9.47 -22.71
N LYS A 277 -1.38 -10.41 -22.57
CA LYS A 277 -2.80 -10.13 -22.42
C LYS A 277 -3.13 -9.65 -21.01
N LYS A 278 -4.11 -8.74 -20.94
CA LYS A 278 -4.65 -8.21 -19.69
C LYS A 278 -6.13 -8.55 -19.62
N TYR A 279 -6.60 -8.86 -18.43
CA TYR A 279 -7.96 -9.28 -18.18
C TYR A 279 -8.57 -8.44 -17.06
N SER A 280 -9.89 -8.42 -17.02
CA SER A 280 -10.65 -7.94 -15.88
C SER A 280 -11.68 -8.96 -15.44
N SER A 281 -12.08 -8.92 -14.17
CA SER A 281 -13.18 -9.71 -13.62
C SER A 281 -13.91 -8.90 -12.54
N ASP A 282 -15.05 -9.39 -12.07
CA ASP A 282 -15.65 -8.85 -10.86
C ASP A 282 -14.75 -9.13 -9.62
N LEU A 283 -15.07 -8.52 -8.48
CA LEU A 283 -14.34 -8.73 -7.22
C LEU A 283 -14.32 -10.20 -6.73
N GLN A 284 -15.17 -11.06 -7.30
CA GLN A 284 -15.23 -12.48 -6.97
C GLN A 284 -14.45 -13.34 -7.97
N GLY A 285 -13.79 -12.75 -8.96
CA GLY A 285 -13.03 -13.45 -9.99
C GLY A 285 -13.88 -14.05 -11.12
N ARG A 286 -15.14 -13.62 -11.28
CA ARG A 286 -16.08 -14.06 -12.33
C ARG A 286 -16.20 -12.99 -13.41
N ASP A 287 -16.97 -13.26 -14.48
CA ASP A 287 -17.14 -12.31 -15.60
C ASP A 287 -15.78 -11.85 -16.18
N ILE A 288 -14.92 -12.83 -16.47
CA ILE A 288 -13.58 -12.59 -17.01
C ILE A 288 -13.70 -12.04 -18.44
N LYS A 289 -13.06 -10.90 -18.68
CA LYS A 289 -13.00 -10.23 -20.00
C LYS A 289 -11.57 -9.87 -20.33
N GLU A 290 -11.12 -10.23 -21.53
CA GLU A 290 -9.87 -9.72 -22.08
C GLU A 290 -10.01 -8.23 -22.40
N LEU A 291 -8.99 -7.44 -22.07
CA LEU A 291 -8.94 -6.02 -22.37
C LEU A 291 -8.33 -5.80 -23.76
N PRO A 292 -8.90 -4.92 -24.59
CA PRO A 292 -8.38 -4.61 -25.92
C PRO A 292 -7.17 -3.65 -25.81
N ILE A 293 -6.08 -4.12 -25.19
CA ILE A 293 -4.86 -3.36 -24.95
C ILE A 293 -3.70 -4.08 -25.61
N GLU A 294 -3.14 -3.46 -26.65
CA GLU A 294 -2.01 -4.02 -27.42
C GLU A 294 -0.64 -3.44 -26.99
N HIS A 295 -0.63 -2.49 -26.03
CA HIS A 295 0.56 -1.73 -25.67
C HIS A 295 1.02 -1.97 -24.21
N PRO A 296 2.34 -1.92 -23.93
CA PRO A 296 3.43 -2.17 -24.88
C PRO A 296 3.49 -3.66 -25.22
N PRO A 297 4.13 -4.06 -26.34
CA PRO A 297 4.21 -5.47 -26.77
C PRO A 297 5.28 -6.26 -25.99
N VAL A 298 5.34 -6.04 -24.67
CA VAL A 298 6.27 -6.67 -23.73
C VAL A 298 5.56 -6.89 -22.40
N ILE A 299 6.14 -7.72 -21.52
CA ILE A 299 5.70 -7.80 -20.13
C ILE A 299 5.74 -6.39 -19.53
N SER A 300 4.61 -6.00 -18.97
CA SER A 300 4.38 -4.65 -18.48
C SER A 300 3.73 -4.67 -17.10
N TYR A 301 4.12 -3.74 -16.25
CA TYR A 301 3.28 -3.36 -15.12
C TYR A 301 2.02 -2.66 -15.63
N PHE A 302 0.88 -2.95 -15.00
CA PHE A 302 -0.40 -2.32 -15.29
C PHE A 302 -1.00 -1.83 -13.98
N LEU A 303 -1.38 -0.57 -13.95
CA LEU A 303 -2.09 0.04 -12.83
C LEU A 303 -3.30 0.77 -13.39
N LYS A 304 -4.35 0.93 -12.58
CA LYS A 304 -5.57 1.59 -13.00
C LYS A 304 -6.21 2.36 -11.86
N ASP A 305 -6.73 3.54 -12.19
CA ASP A 305 -7.75 4.23 -11.41
C ASP A 305 -9.04 4.38 -12.23
N ASN A 306 -9.98 5.13 -11.65
CA ASN A 306 -11.31 5.31 -12.23
C ASN A 306 -11.28 6.04 -13.59
N ASN A 307 -10.22 6.80 -13.88
CA ASN A 307 -10.13 7.63 -15.08
C ASN A 307 -9.16 7.06 -16.12
N TYR A 308 -8.03 6.50 -15.67
CA TYR A 308 -6.93 6.12 -16.55
C TYR A 308 -6.35 4.75 -16.21
N SER A 309 -5.75 4.13 -17.22
CA SER A 309 -4.85 2.99 -17.07
C SER A 309 -3.41 3.42 -17.37
N TYR A 310 -2.49 2.87 -16.59
CA TYR A 310 -1.07 3.22 -16.62
C TYR A 310 -0.28 1.96 -16.90
N ILE A 311 0.47 1.98 -17.99
CA ILE A 311 1.20 0.80 -18.44
C ILE A 311 2.64 1.17 -18.70
N ARG A 312 3.57 0.41 -18.13
CA ARG A 312 5.00 0.59 -18.36
C ARG A 312 5.68 -0.75 -18.55
N PRO A 313 6.74 -0.85 -19.37
CA PRO A 313 7.55 -2.05 -19.44
C PRO A 313 8.05 -2.45 -18.05
N ASN A 314 8.20 -3.76 -17.82
CA ASN A 314 8.82 -4.24 -16.60
C ASN A 314 10.32 -3.86 -16.58
N ASP A 315 10.76 -3.23 -15.50
CA ASP A 315 12.12 -2.68 -15.34
C ASP A 315 13.21 -3.75 -15.46
N ALA A 316 12.90 -5.01 -15.15
CA ALA A 316 13.79 -6.14 -15.36
C ALA A 316 14.25 -6.29 -16.82
N TYR A 317 13.47 -5.76 -17.77
CA TYR A 317 13.75 -5.79 -19.20
C TYR A 317 14.11 -4.41 -19.77
N LYS A 318 14.34 -3.38 -18.94
CA LYS A 318 14.68 -2.01 -19.40
C LYS A 318 15.81 -2.02 -20.44
N ASP A 319 16.87 -2.78 -20.17
CA ASP A 319 18.09 -2.86 -21.00
C ASP A 319 17.96 -3.86 -22.17
N HIS A 320 16.82 -4.55 -22.26
CA HIS A 320 16.56 -5.65 -23.19
C HIS A 320 15.22 -5.53 -23.91
N LEU A 321 14.68 -4.32 -24.01
CA LEU A 321 13.44 -4.09 -24.75
C LEU A 321 13.62 -4.43 -26.23
N PRO A 322 12.60 -5.04 -26.88
CA PRO A 322 12.62 -5.24 -28.32
C PRO A 322 12.84 -3.92 -29.07
N LYS A 323 13.52 -4.00 -30.21
CA LYS A 323 13.81 -2.83 -31.05
C LYS A 323 12.52 -2.07 -31.38
N GLY A 324 12.51 -0.77 -31.08
CA GLY A 324 11.38 0.12 -31.35
C GLY A 324 10.33 0.20 -30.23
N VAL A 325 10.49 -0.57 -29.15
CA VAL A 325 9.63 -0.44 -27.95
C VAL A 325 10.19 0.67 -27.05
N PRO A 326 9.45 1.78 -26.83
CA PRO A 326 9.90 2.86 -25.96
C PRO A 326 9.85 2.44 -24.48
N TYR A 327 10.80 2.94 -23.68
CA TYR A 327 10.76 2.84 -22.22
C TYR A 327 9.98 4.03 -21.65
N GLU A 328 8.65 3.90 -21.65
CA GLU A 328 7.72 4.97 -21.27
C GLU A 328 6.61 4.47 -20.34
N LEU A 329 6.00 5.41 -19.61
CA LEU A 329 4.72 5.22 -18.96
C LEU A 329 3.63 5.65 -19.94
N ALA A 330 2.92 4.68 -20.51
CA ALA A 330 1.76 4.95 -21.33
C ALA A 330 0.53 5.23 -20.45
N ILE A 331 -0.18 6.30 -20.78
CA ILE A 331 -1.42 6.70 -20.13
C ILE A 331 -2.56 6.45 -21.11
N LEU A 332 -3.51 5.60 -20.68
CA LEU A 332 -4.63 5.17 -21.50
C LEU A 332 -5.94 5.66 -20.88
N LYS A 333 -6.85 6.14 -21.74
CA LYS A 333 -8.25 6.40 -21.41
C LYS A 333 -9.11 5.49 -22.27
N ASP A 334 -10.05 4.77 -21.67
CA ASP A 334 -10.88 3.79 -22.37
C ASP A 334 -10.07 2.76 -23.18
N ASN A 335 -8.94 2.30 -22.63
CA ASN A 335 -7.96 1.40 -23.28
C ASN A 335 -7.24 1.98 -24.51
N VAL A 336 -7.39 3.27 -24.81
CA VAL A 336 -6.69 3.97 -25.88
C VAL A 336 -5.58 4.85 -25.29
N LYS A 337 -4.35 4.73 -25.80
CA LYS A 337 -3.23 5.58 -25.38
C LYS A 337 -3.49 7.04 -25.74
N ILE A 338 -3.53 7.92 -24.75
CA ILE A 338 -3.74 9.36 -24.92
C ILE A 338 -2.46 10.18 -24.72
N ASP A 339 -1.54 9.68 -23.88
CA ASP A 339 -0.30 10.37 -23.53
C ASP A 339 0.80 9.36 -23.15
N SER A 340 2.05 9.82 -23.04
CA SER A 340 3.11 9.06 -22.40
C SER A 340 4.22 9.93 -21.81
N LEU A 341 4.89 9.37 -20.81
CA LEU A 341 6.05 9.99 -20.16
C LEU A 341 7.29 9.11 -20.36
N ASP A 342 8.38 9.70 -20.83
CA ASP A 342 9.67 9.01 -20.98
C ASP A 342 10.24 8.61 -19.62
N LEU A 343 10.43 7.31 -19.40
CA LEU A 343 10.97 6.78 -18.14
C LEU A 343 12.50 6.70 -18.14
N THR A 344 13.16 7.00 -19.26
CA THR A 344 14.62 6.98 -19.37
C THR A 344 15.33 7.84 -18.32
N PRO A 345 14.83 9.04 -17.94
CA PRO A 345 15.43 9.87 -16.89
C PRO A 345 15.34 9.27 -15.48
N LEU A 346 14.45 8.30 -15.26
CA LEU A 346 14.31 7.65 -13.96
C LEU A 346 15.40 6.58 -13.77
N THR A 347 15.73 6.35 -12.50
CA THR A 347 16.70 5.32 -12.09
C THR A 347 16.19 3.93 -12.48
N LYS A 348 17.05 2.91 -12.37
CA LYS A 348 16.65 1.53 -12.69
C LYS A 348 15.57 0.99 -11.74
N PHE A 349 15.51 1.51 -10.52
CA PHE A 349 14.58 1.05 -9.50
C PHE A 349 13.69 2.21 -9.03
N PHE A 350 12.44 2.16 -9.47
CA PHE A 350 11.41 3.09 -8.99
C PHE A 350 10.08 2.38 -8.81
N GLN A 351 9.26 2.97 -7.95
CA GLN A 351 7.95 2.48 -7.57
C GLN A 351 6.94 3.54 -7.92
N LEU A 352 5.84 3.12 -8.55
CA LEU A 352 4.77 4.01 -8.96
C LEU A 352 3.59 3.82 -8.01
N TYR A 353 3.12 4.93 -7.45
CA TYR A 353 1.90 5.02 -6.67
C TYR A 353 0.84 5.68 -7.53
N VAL A 354 -0.25 4.97 -7.79
CA VAL A 354 -1.39 5.54 -8.54
C VAL A 354 -1.84 6.85 -7.90
N GLY A 355 -1.78 6.93 -6.58
CA GLY A 355 -2.14 8.14 -5.83
C GLY A 355 -3.64 8.36 -5.83
N ASP A 356 -4.09 9.62 -5.80
CA ASP A 356 -5.50 9.98 -5.81
C ASP A 356 -5.95 10.52 -7.18
N ASP A 357 -7.13 11.14 -7.25
CA ASP A 357 -7.69 11.64 -8.52
C ASP A 357 -6.84 12.72 -9.19
N ARG A 358 -6.01 13.46 -8.43
CA ARG A 358 -5.25 14.61 -8.94
C ARG A 358 -3.78 14.27 -9.15
N TYR A 359 -3.17 13.51 -8.25
CA TYR A 359 -1.72 13.30 -8.26
C TYR A 359 -1.35 11.82 -8.27
N MET A 360 -0.35 11.51 -9.08
CA MET A 360 0.41 10.25 -9.08
C MET A 360 1.79 10.53 -8.50
N PHE A 361 2.40 9.54 -7.86
CA PHE A 361 3.71 9.69 -7.24
C PHE A 361 4.66 8.58 -7.66
N ILE A 362 5.95 8.90 -7.69
CA ILE A 362 7.01 7.95 -8.00
C ILE A 362 8.09 8.07 -6.95
N ARG A 363 8.38 6.97 -6.26
CA ARG A 363 9.56 6.86 -5.41
C ARG A 363 10.69 6.27 -6.21
N TYR A 364 11.87 6.85 -6.11
CA TYR A 364 13.08 6.34 -6.75
C TYR A 364 14.22 6.25 -5.74
N SER A 365 15.15 5.34 -6.03
CA SER A 365 16.45 5.28 -5.38
C SER A 365 17.50 4.83 -6.40
N ASP A 366 18.70 5.35 -6.28
CA ASP A 366 19.93 4.86 -6.89
C ASP A 366 21.08 4.95 -5.88
N ASP A 367 22.30 4.61 -6.31
CA ASP A 367 23.50 4.58 -5.46
C ASP A 367 23.89 5.95 -4.88
N THR A 368 23.33 7.04 -5.41
CA THR A 368 23.70 8.42 -5.06
C THR A 368 22.56 9.20 -4.43
N LYS A 369 21.31 8.91 -4.81
CA LYS A 369 20.15 9.68 -4.41
C LYS A 369 18.88 8.83 -4.30
N ALA A 370 18.00 9.27 -3.41
CA ALA A 370 16.66 8.75 -3.28
C ALA A 370 15.68 9.90 -3.17
N GLY A 371 14.44 9.68 -3.60
CA GLY A 371 13.47 10.76 -3.58
C GLY A 371 12.10 10.39 -4.12
N TYR A 372 11.32 11.43 -4.34
CA TYR A 372 9.97 11.37 -4.89
C TYR A 372 9.80 12.36 -6.04
N TYR A 373 9.12 11.91 -7.09
CA TYR A 373 8.47 12.75 -8.08
C TYR A 373 6.95 12.69 -7.88
N TYR A 374 6.26 13.70 -8.39
CA TYR A 374 4.82 13.65 -8.60
C TYR A 374 4.46 14.03 -10.04
N ILE A 375 3.28 13.60 -10.47
CA ILE A 375 2.68 13.93 -11.75
C ILE A 375 1.27 14.47 -11.49
N ASP A 376 0.92 15.59 -12.12
CA ASP A 376 -0.43 16.15 -12.10
C ASP A 376 -1.28 15.52 -13.21
N LYS A 377 -2.25 14.70 -12.83
CA LYS A 377 -3.09 13.92 -13.75
C LYS A 377 -4.01 14.80 -14.59
N SER A 378 -4.29 16.03 -14.15
CA SER A 378 -5.07 16.99 -14.95
C SER A 378 -4.38 17.38 -16.26
N GLN A 379 -3.08 17.10 -16.39
CA GLN A 379 -2.26 17.44 -17.55
C GLN A 379 -2.15 16.30 -18.59
N PHE A 380 -2.75 15.13 -18.34
CA PHE A 380 -2.66 14.00 -19.28
C PHE A 380 -3.34 14.28 -20.62
N GLU A 381 -4.57 14.80 -20.60
CA GLU A 381 -5.32 15.06 -21.84
C GLU A 381 -4.73 16.22 -22.64
N THR A 382 -4.04 17.16 -21.98
CA THR A 382 -3.33 18.26 -22.64
C THR A 382 -1.91 17.89 -23.05
N LYS A 383 -1.43 16.68 -22.73
CA LYS A 383 -0.06 16.19 -22.99
C LYS A 383 1.02 17.09 -22.42
N GLN A 384 0.74 17.66 -21.24
CA GLN A 384 1.66 18.54 -20.51
C GLN A 384 2.16 17.88 -19.21
N ALA A 385 1.78 16.63 -18.96
CA ALA A 385 2.24 15.88 -17.81
C ALA A 385 3.77 15.70 -17.87
N SER A 386 4.39 15.72 -16.69
CA SER A 386 5.84 15.59 -16.52
C SER A 386 6.16 15.17 -15.09
N PHE A 387 7.33 14.58 -14.88
CA PHE A 387 7.85 14.28 -13.55
C PHE A 387 8.29 15.58 -12.88
N LYS A 388 7.58 15.97 -11.81
CA LYS A 388 7.91 17.15 -11.01
C LYS A 388 8.63 16.70 -9.74
N PRO A 389 9.87 17.16 -9.48
CA PRO A 389 10.60 16.81 -8.26
C PRO A 389 9.79 17.21 -7.02
N LEU A 390 9.74 16.34 -6.03
CA LEU A 390 9.02 16.58 -4.78
C LEU A 390 9.95 16.67 -3.57
N LEU A 391 10.81 15.67 -3.43
CA LEU A 391 11.77 15.52 -2.34
C LEU A 391 12.96 14.71 -2.86
N GLU A 392 14.18 15.09 -2.51
CA GLU A 392 15.39 14.34 -2.87
C GLU A 392 16.42 14.48 -1.74
N SER A 393 17.14 13.39 -1.48
CA SER A 393 18.28 13.36 -0.59
C SER A 393 19.39 12.51 -1.19
N LYS A 394 20.62 12.68 -0.69
CA LYS A 394 21.71 11.75 -1.01
C LYS A 394 21.46 10.45 -0.28
N VAL A 395 21.76 9.32 -0.93
CA VAL A 395 21.87 8.06 -0.21
C VAL A 395 23.14 8.14 0.63
N GLU A 396 22.98 8.17 1.95
CA GLU A 396 24.10 7.91 2.83
C GLU A 396 24.43 6.43 2.64
N ASN A 397 25.57 6.14 1.99
CA ASN A 397 26.20 4.84 2.12
C ASN A 397 26.56 4.69 3.59
N GLU A 398 25.62 4.23 4.41
CA GLU A 398 25.98 3.44 5.57
C GLU A 398 26.68 2.22 4.97
N SER A 399 28.00 2.33 4.87
CA SER A 399 28.86 1.17 4.94
C SER A 399 28.27 0.28 6.02
N LEU A 400 27.69 -0.85 5.62
CA LEU A 400 27.59 -2.02 6.47
C LEU A 400 29.05 -2.31 6.86
N VAL A 401 29.48 -1.71 7.96
CA VAL A 401 30.80 -1.93 8.55
C VAL A 401 30.73 -3.32 9.18
N ASP A 402 31.48 -4.21 8.54
CA ASP A 402 31.98 -5.54 8.97
C ASP A 402 30.98 -6.63 9.41
#